data_AF-A0A3B9H3B5-F1
#
_entry.id   AF-A0A3B9H3B5-F1
#
_cell.length_a   1.000
_cell.length_b   1.000
_cell.length_c   1.000
_cell.angle_alpha   90.00
_cell.angle_beta   90.00
_cell.angle_gamma   90.00
#
_symmetry.space_group_name_H-M   'P 1'
#
loop_
_entity.id
_entity.type
_entity.pdbx_description
1 polymer ?
#
loop_
_entity_poly.entity_id
_entity_poly.type
_entity_poly.pdbx_seq_one_letter_code
_entity_poly.pdbx_strand_id
1 'polypeptide(L)'
;MRAAAALASFVALAGCQCLWSHTSDEQIEPDRVADAEAAPACPAVTSAKAWVNRMPTIGSEPTRLIVMLDVDSKNSWFMSPLDMPSATGLILELKPGKAAVPGTVAYRQMAPAPLPDRIRIMCRGSEIAAIHDVTVVR
;
A
#
# COMPACT_ATOMS: atom_id res chain seq x y z
N MET A 1 73.03 13.23 -58.37
CA MET A 1 72.35 14.26 -57.55
C MET A 1 70.84 14.07 -57.70
N ARG A 2 70.12 13.86 -56.58
CA ARG A 2 68.64 13.96 -56.42
C ARG A 2 67.78 12.98 -57.26
N ALA A 3 66.66 12.41 -56.83
CA ALA A 3 65.92 12.31 -55.57
C ALA A 3 64.85 11.19 -55.72
N ALA A 4 64.40 10.62 -54.60
CA ALA A 4 63.03 10.21 -54.18
C ALA A 4 61.92 9.97 -55.25
N ALA A 5 60.89 9.12 -55.12
CA ALA A 5 60.28 8.27 -54.08
C ALA A 5 59.16 7.48 -54.83
N ALA A 6 59.00 6.17 -54.63
CA ALA A 6 58.02 5.49 -53.76
C ALA A 6 56.74 4.97 -54.46
N LEU A 7 56.19 3.90 -53.84
CA LEU A 7 54.90 3.22 -54.03
C LEU A 7 54.88 2.14 -55.12
N ALA A 8 54.36 0.93 -54.93
CA ALA A 8 53.58 0.33 -53.84
C ALA A 8 53.78 -1.19 -53.89
N SER A 9 53.57 -1.88 -52.77
CA SER A 9 53.48 -3.35 -52.76
C SER A 9 52.23 -3.80 -52.02
N PHE A 10 51.51 -4.67 -52.69
CA PHE A 10 50.31 -5.38 -52.28
C PHE A 10 50.69 -6.72 -51.61
N VAL A 11 49.70 -7.26 -50.88
CA VAL A 11 49.46 -8.68 -50.53
C VAL A 11 49.95 -9.21 -49.17
N ALA A 12 48.95 -9.29 -48.27
CA ALA A 12 48.54 -10.38 -47.36
C ALA A 12 49.49 -11.55 -47.01
N LEU A 13 49.54 -11.92 -45.72
CA LEU A 13 48.95 -13.15 -45.16
C LEU A 13 49.31 -13.36 -43.67
N ALA A 14 48.40 -14.06 -42.98
CA ALA A 14 48.62 -14.97 -41.84
C ALA A 14 48.95 -14.42 -40.43
N GLY A 15 47.90 -14.44 -39.59
CA GLY A 15 47.88 -15.15 -38.29
C GLY A 15 49.00 -14.93 -37.27
N CYS A 16 48.68 -14.18 -36.21
CA CYS A 16 49.11 -14.55 -34.86
C CYS A 16 48.04 -14.12 -33.85
N GLN A 17 47.45 -15.11 -33.16
CA GLN A 17 46.52 -14.89 -32.06
C GLN A 17 47.33 -14.52 -30.82
N CYS A 18 47.55 -13.22 -30.61
CA CYS A 18 48.05 -12.73 -29.34
C CYS A 18 46.85 -12.52 -28.40
N LEU A 19 46.68 -13.52 -27.56
CA LEU A 19 45.82 -13.57 -26.39
C LEU A 19 46.04 -12.30 -25.53
N TRP A 20 45.12 -11.34 -25.58
CA TRP A 20 45.05 -10.25 -24.61
C TRP A 20 43.82 -10.44 -23.74
N SER A 21 44.08 -10.80 -22.49
CA SER A 21 43.17 -10.72 -21.37
C SER A 21 42.77 -9.26 -21.16
N HIS A 22 41.60 -8.87 -21.64
CA HIS A 22 40.96 -7.66 -21.15
C HIS A 22 39.96 -8.05 -20.07
N THR A 23 40.47 -8.20 -18.85
CA THR A 23 39.66 -8.12 -17.65
C THR A 23 39.23 -6.66 -17.50
N SER A 24 38.17 -6.27 -18.20
CA SER A 24 37.35 -5.12 -17.77
C SER A 24 36.38 -5.65 -16.73
N ASP A 25 36.86 -5.76 -15.51
CA ASP A 25 36.03 -5.69 -14.31
C ASP A 25 35.56 -4.24 -14.19
N GLU A 26 34.64 -3.83 -15.08
CA GLU A 26 33.86 -2.63 -14.83
C GLU A 26 32.74 -3.09 -13.91
N GLN A 27 33.02 -2.96 -12.62
CA GLN A 27 32.13 -3.20 -11.49
C GLN A 27 30.74 -2.61 -11.77
N ILE A 28 29.82 -3.48 -12.17
CA ILE A 28 28.39 -3.24 -11.98
C ILE A 28 28.21 -3.20 -10.46
N GLU A 29 28.08 -2.00 -9.90
CA GLU A 29 27.62 -1.80 -8.53
C GLU A 29 26.41 -2.71 -8.31
N PRO A 30 26.48 -3.69 -7.39
CA PRO A 30 25.32 -4.48 -7.10
C PRO A 30 24.36 -3.59 -6.31
N ASP A 31 23.19 -3.38 -6.91
CA ASP A 31 21.95 -3.58 -6.17
C ASP A 31 21.74 -2.60 -5.01
N ARG A 32 21.53 -1.33 -5.33
CA ARG A 32 20.51 -0.57 -4.60
C ARG A 32 19.18 -0.73 -5.32
N VAL A 33 18.62 -1.94 -5.24
CA VAL A 33 17.16 -2.07 -5.25
C VAL A 33 16.71 -1.09 -4.18
N ALA A 34 16.04 -0.02 -4.60
CA ALA A 34 15.31 0.82 -3.68
C ALA A 34 14.45 -0.15 -2.87
N ASP A 35 14.76 -0.27 -1.57
CA ASP A 35 14.07 -1.15 -0.65
C ASP A 35 12.60 -0.80 -0.79
N ALA A 36 11.89 -1.63 -1.56
CA ALA A 36 10.49 -1.45 -1.82
C ALA A 36 9.85 -1.87 -0.52
N GLU A 37 9.81 -0.92 0.43
CA GLU A 37 9.46 -1.11 1.82
C GLU A 37 8.24 -2.01 1.85
N ALA A 38 8.48 -3.27 2.24
CA ALA A 38 7.47 -4.31 2.10
C ALA A 38 6.24 -3.85 2.86
N ALA A 39 5.10 -3.75 2.16
CA ALA A 39 3.90 -3.19 2.75
C ALA A 39 3.60 -3.91 4.09
N PRO A 40 3.31 -3.17 5.17
CA PRO A 40 3.25 -3.75 6.51
C PRO A 40 2.15 -4.80 6.62
N ALA A 41 2.40 -5.86 7.38
CA ALA A 41 1.41 -6.91 7.64
C ALA A 41 0.13 -6.33 8.28
N CYS A 42 -1.01 -7.01 8.08
CA CYS A 42 -2.27 -6.63 8.71
C CYS A 42 -2.11 -6.64 10.24
N PRO A 43 -2.47 -5.56 10.94
CA PRO A 43 -2.24 -5.45 12.37
C PRO A 43 -3.31 -6.21 13.14
N ALA A 44 -2.99 -6.64 14.36
CA ALA A 44 -3.99 -7.19 15.26
C ALA A 44 -4.95 -6.08 15.73
N VAL A 45 -6.25 -6.36 15.73
CA VAL A 45 -7.28 -5.44 16.25
C VAL A 45 -7.45 -5.70 17.73
N THR A 46 -7.20 -4.70 18.57
CA THR A 46 -7.32 -4.81 20.04
C THR A 46 -8.67 -4.31 20.55
N SER A 47 -9.34 -3.43 19.81
CA SER A 47 -10.69 -2.94 20.12
C SER A 47 -11.39 -2.50 18.85
N ALA A 48 -12.70 -2.76 18.76
CA ALA A 48 -13.54 -2.38 17.62
C ALA A 48 -14.91 -1.92 18.12
N LYS A 49 -15.30 -0.69 17.78
CA LYS A 49 -16.54 -0.07 18.26
C LYS A 49 -17.21 0.70 17.14
N ALA A 50 -18.53 0.68 17.13
CA ALA A 50 -19.33 1.50 16.24
C ALA A 50 -20.46 2.18 17.00
N TRP A 51 -20.67 3.45 16.69
CA TRP A 51 -21.76 4.21 17.27
C TRP A 51 -22.28 5.27 16.33
N VAL A 52 -23.51 5.68 16.57
CA VAL A 52 -24.09 6.88 16.01
C VAL A 52 -24.24 7.91 17.12
N ASN A 53 -23.86 9.16 16.84
CA ASN A 53 -24.14 10.27 17.73
C ASN A 53 -25.45 10.92 17.28
N ARG A 54 -26.54 10.69 18.02
CA ARG A 54 -27.82 11.36 17.78
C ARG A 54 -27.97 12.48 18.80
N MET A 55 -27.61 13.70 18.41
CA MET A 55 -27.99 14.87 19.21
C MET A 55 -29.52 14.96 19.28
N PRO A 56 -30.08 15.32 20.45
CA PRO A 56 -31.49 15.69 20.55
C PRO A 56 -31.71 17.04 19.86
N THR A 57 -31.93 17.02 18.55
CA THR A 57 -32.35 18.20 17.78
C THR A 57 -33.83 18.10 17.41
N ILE A 58 -34.52 19.25 17.36
CA ILE A 58 -35.86 19.35 16.78
C ILE A 58 -35.67 19.26 15.26
N GLY A 59 -35.84 18.05 14.70
CA GLY A 59 -35.67 17.76 13.27
C GLY A 59 -34.97 16.41 13.01
N SER A 60 -34.80 16.06 11.73
CA SER A 60 -34.10 14.85 11.27
C SER A 60 -32.68 15.19 10.79
N GLU A 61 -31.87 15.82 11.65
CA GLU A 61 -30.47 16.11 11.31
C GLU A 61 -29.73 14.81 10.94
N PRO A 62 -28.88 14.82 9.90
CA PRO A 62 -28.19 13.63 9.43
C PRO A 62 -27.25 13.09 10.50
N THR A 63 -27.60 11.91 11.00
CA THR A 63 -26.82 11.19 12.01
C THR A 63 -25.58 10.58 11.34
N ARG A 64 -24.41 10.72 11.96
CA ARG A 64 -23.18 10.09 11.46
C ARG A 64 -22.93 8.76 12.15
N LEU A 65 -22.64 7.72 11.36
CA LEU A 65 -22.05 6.48 11.85
C LEU A 65 -20.54 6.69 11.99
N ILE A 66 -20.01 6.34 13.15
CA ILE A 66 -18.59 6.38 13.47
C ILE A 66 -18.17 4.94 13.79
N VAL A 67 -17.12 4.49 13.12
CA VAL A 67 -16.45 3.21 13.42
C VAL A 67 -15.05 3.54 13.87
N MET A 68 -14.62 2.93 14.97
CA MET A 68 -13.30 3.12 15.56
C MET A 68 -12.66 1.78 15.84
N LEU A 69 -11.40 1.64 15.44
CA LEU A 69 -10.55 0.49 15.71
C LEU A 69 -9.31 0.96 16.48
N ASP A 70 -8.95 0.19 17.49
CA ASP A 70 -7.62 0.22 18.07
C ASP A 70 -6.84 -0.98 17.50
N VAL A 71 -5.62 -0.73 17.01
CA VAL A 71 -4.78 -1.72 16.34
C VAL A 71 -3.40 -1.74 16.97
N ASP A 72 -2.81 -2.94 17.10
CA ASP A 72 -1.43 -3.09 17.56
C ASP A 72 -0.47 -2.89 16.36
N SER A 73 -0.17 -1.63 16.07
CA SER A 73 0.75 -1.27 14.99
C SER A 73 1.45 0.05 15.23
N LYS A 74 2.74 0.10 14.89
CA LYS A 74 3.52 1.33 14.81
C LYS A 74 3.30 2.09 13.50
N ASN A 75 2.71 1.43 12.51
CA ASN A 75 2.40 2.03 11.22
C ASN A 75 1.04 2.73 11.28
N SER A 76 0.89 3.72 10.42
CA SER A 76 -0.37 4.43 10.23
C SER A 76 -1.28 3.65 9.28
N TRP A 77 -2.57 3.59 9.64
CA TRP A 77 -3.60 2.85 8.93
C TRP A 77 -4.84 3.72 8.72
N PHE A 78 -5.61 3.44 7.67
CA PHE A 78 -6.91 4.06 7.45
C PHE A 78 -7.93 3.02 7.00
N MET A 79 -9.22 3.33 7.21
CA MET A 79 -10.34 2.51 6.76
C MET A 79 -11.04 3.17 5.58
N SER A 80 -11.34 2.39 4.54
CA SER A 80 -12.17 2.80 3.40
C SER A 80 -13.33 1.83 3.21
N PRO A 81 -14.53 2.29 2.81
CA PRO A 81 -15.63 1.38 2.51
C PRO A 81 -15.32 0.55 1.26
N LEU A 82 -15.78 -0.70 1.26
CA LEU A 82 -15.82 -1.53 0.06
C LEU A 82 -17.23 -1.48 -0.53
N ASP A 83 -17.34 -0.99 -1.77
CA ASP A 83 -18.58 -1.03 -2.52
C ASP A 83 -18.86 -2.45 -3.01
N MET A 84 -19.64 -3.18 -2.21
CA MET A 84 -20.07 -4.55 -2.49
C MET A 84 -21.60 -4.59 -2.50
N PRO A 85 -22.25 -4.52 -3.68
CA PRO A 85 -23.71 -4.36 -3.80
C PRO A 85 -24.52 -5.49 -3.16
N SER A 86 -23.94 -6.68 -3.01
CA SER A 86 -24.59 -7.88 -2.49
C SER A 86 -24.28 -8.15 -1.01
N ALA A 87 -23.43 -7.35 -0.38
CA ALA A 87 -23.09 -7.54 1.03
C ALA A 87 -24.21 -7.03 1.93
N THR A 88 -24.69 -7.88 2.83
CA THR A 88 -25.49 -7.43 3.97
C THR A 88 -24.56 -6.73 4.97
N GLY A 89 -24.84 -5.45 5.25
CA GLY A 89 -24.06 -4.64 6.20
C GLY A 89 -22.95 -3.81 5.57
N LEU A 90 -22.10 -3.21 6.42
CA LEU A 90 -21.00 -2.34 6.00
C LEU A 90 -19.68 -3.13 6.00
N ILE A 91 -18.93 -3.07 4.90
CA ILE A 91 -17.58 -3.66 4.83
C ILE A 91 -16.56 -2.52 4.74
N LEU A 92 -15.61 -2.50 5.65
CA LEU A 92 -14.49 -1.57 5.67
C LEU A 92 -13.19 -2.31 5.38
N GLU A 93 -12.36 -1.78 4.51
CA GLU A 93 -11.01 -2.26 4.25
C GLU A 93 -9.99 -1.40 4.99
N LEU A 94 -9.16 -2.05 5.80
CA LEU A 94 -8.03 -1.48 6.51
C LEU A 94 -6.79 -1.49 5.61
N LYS A 95 -6.24 -0.30 5.35
CA LYS A 95 -5.09 -0.09 4.43
C LYS A 95 -3.97 0.66 5.13
N PRO A 96 -2.69 0.38 4.79
CA PRO A 96 -1.58 1.22 5.20
C PRO A 96 -1.76 2.63 4.61
N GLY A 97 -1.53 3.69 5.39
CA GLY A 97 -1.61 5.05 4.86
C GLY A 97 -0.93 6.07 5.74
N LYS A 98 -0.50 7.18 5.13
CA LYS A 98 0.49 8.10 5.73
C LYS A 98 -0.10 9.21 6.61
N ALA A 99 -1.40 9.19 6.93
CA ALA A 99 -2.11 10.34 7.51
C ALA A 99 -2.84 10.07 8.83
N ALA A 100 -2.61 8.93 9.49
CA ALA A 100 -3.29 8.58 10.74
C ALA A 100 -2.32 8.47 11.91
N VAL A 101 -2.80 8.79 13.11
CA VAL A 101 -2.08 8.49 14.35
C VAL A 101 -1.95 6.96 14.47
N PRO A 102 -0.74 6.41 14.67
CA PRO A 102 -0.57 4.98 14.89
C PRO A 102 -1.45 4.51 16.05
N GLY A 103 -1.98 3.29 15.93
CA GLY A 103 -2.76 2.65 16.99
C GLY A 103 -4.27 2.88 16.95
N THR A 104 -4.78 4.01 16.46
CA THR A 104 -6.24 4.24 16.37
C THR A 104 -6.67 4.67 14.97
N VAL A 105 -7.70 4.01 14.45
CA VAL A 105 -8.24 4.24 13.11
C VAL A 105 -9.73 4.54 13.21
N ALA A 106 -10.18 5.59 12.55
CA ALA A 106 -11.58 5.96 12.54
C ALA A 106 -12.13 6.08 11.11
N TYR A 107 -13.37 5.65 10.93
CA TYR A 107 -14.15 5.83 9.72
C TYR A 107 -15.46 6.51 10.05
N ARG A 108 -15.91 7.41 9.18
CA ARG A 108 -17.14 8.18 9.36
C ARG A 108 -17.92 8.25 8.06
N GLN A 109 -19.21 8.01 8.15
CA GLN A 109 -20.14 8.19 7.04
C GLN A 109 -21.50 8.72 7.53
N MET A 110 -22.36 9.10 6.60
CA MET A 110 -23.78 9.22 6.90
C MET A 110 -24.30 7.87 7.38
N ALA A 111 -25.04 7.87 8.49
CA ALA A 111 -25.65 6.65 9.00
C ALA A 111 -26.67 6.14 7.97
N PRO A 112 -26.53 4.90 7.48
CA PRO A 112 -27.53 4.32 6.60
C PRO A 112 -28.83 4.09 7.38
N ALA A 113 -29.94 4.08 6.66
CA ALA A 113 -31.25 3.70 7.19
C ALA A 113 -31.73 2.46 6.41
N PRO A 114 -31.81 1.28 7.03
CA PRO A 114 -31.51 0.97 8.44
C PRO A 114 -30.00 0.98 8.75
N LEU A 115 -29.66 1.03 10.05
CA LEU A 115 -28.29 0.81 10.50
C LEU A 115 -27.82 -0.61 10.15
N PRO A 116 -26.52 -0.81 9.86
CA PRO A 116 -26.00 -2.14 9.60
C PRO A 116 -26.11 -2.99 10.85
N ASP A 117 -26.59 -4.22 10.68
CA ASP A 117 -26.59 -5.30 11.67
C ASP A 117 -25.19 -5.86 11.92
N ARG A 118 -24.28 -5.69 10.95
CA ARG A 118 -22.88 -6.08 11.07
C ARG A 118 -21.97 -5.13 10.29
N ILE A 119 -20.82 -4.82 10.89
CA ILE A 119 -19.71 -4.13 10.22
C ILE A 119 -18.52 -5.07 10.19
N ARG A 120 -18.02 -5.37 8.98
CA ARG A 120 -16.87 -6.27 8.77
C ARG A 120 -15.63 -5.47 8.46
N ILE A 121 -14.54 -5.76 9.15
CA ILE A 121 -13.24 -5.13 8.91
C ILE A 121 -12.37 -6.14 8.18
N MET A 122 -12.01 -5.79 6.95
CA MET A 122 -11.17 -6.58 6.07
C MET A 122 -9.77 -5.99 6.05
N CYS A 123 -8.75 -6.82 5.92
CA CYS A 123 -7.41 -6.42 5.54
C CYS A 123 -6.86 -7.43 4.54
N ARG A 124 -6.46 -6.95 3.36
CA ARG A 124 -5.93 -7.80 2.27
C ARG A 124 -6.82 -9.00 1.95
N GLY A 125 -8.13 -8.79 1.89
CA GLY A 125 -9.12 -9.82 1.56
C GLY A 125 -9.51 -10.76 2.71
N SER A 126 -8.88 -10.68 3.89
CA SER A 126 -9.24 -11.48 5.07
C SER A 126 -10.00 -10.63 6.10
N GLU A 127 -11.01 -11.21 6.75
CA GLU A 127 -11.70 -10.56 7.86
C GLU A 127 -10.79 -10.58 9.11
N ILE A 128 -10.54 -9.42 9.69
CA ILE A 128 -9.68 -9.26 10.88
C ILE A 128 -10.46 -8.83 12.13
N ALA A 129 -11.68 -8.30 11.95
CA ALA A 129 -12.61 -7.99 13.04
C ALA A 129 -14.05 -7.88 12.51
N ALA A 130 -15.01 -8.04 13.41
CA ALA A 130 -16.42 -7.78 13.17
C ALA A 130 -17.02 -6.99 14.34
N ILE A 131 -17.95 -6.09 14.02
CA ILE A 131 -18.77 -5.36 15.00
C ILE A 131 -20.21 -5.76 14.76
N HIS A 132 -20.87 -6.29 15.80
CA HIS A 132 -22.24 -6.79 15.72
C HIS A 132 -23.28 -5.82 16.25
N ASP A 133 -22.86 -4.81 17.02
CA ASP A 133 -23.76 -3.84 17.63
C ASP A 133 -23.30 -2.42 17.30
N VAL A 134 -24.19 -1.64 16.67
CA VAL A 134 -24.01 -0.20 16.50
C VAL A 134 -24.72 0.52 17.65
N THR A 135 -23.96 1.12 18.55
CA THR A 135 -24.52 1.81 19.72
C THR A 135 -25.13 3.15 19.31
N VAL A 136 -26.35 3.44 19.77
CA VAL A 136 -26.95 4.78 19.63
C VAL A 136 -26.64 5.58 20.88
N VAL A 137 -25.71 6.53 20.77
CA VAL A 137 -25.39 7.46 21.86
C VAL A 137 -26.32 8.66 21.75
N ARG A 138 -26.97 9.02 22.87
CA ARG A 138 -27.89 10.16 23.02
C ARG A 138 -27.31 11.17 23.99
#